data_AF-A0A7V5VYU2-F1
#
_entry.id   AF-A0A7V5VYU2-F1
#
_cell.length_a   1.000
_cell.length_b   1.000
_cell.length_c   1.000
_cell.angle_alpha   90.00
_cell.angle_beta   90.00
_cell.angle_gamma   90.00
#
_symmetry.space_group_name_H-M   'P 1'
#
loop_
_entity.id
_entity.type
_entity.pdbx_description
1 polymer ?
#
loop_
_entity_poly.entity_id
_entity_poly.type
_entity_poly.pdbx_seq_one_letter_code
_entity_poly.pdbx_strand_id
1 'polypeptide(L)'
;MKLRITLLSLLLIFSLSFSQEVQMVSYSDSIIQIKGKLIESLKGNFSATFQSTTINDVLRIFALQTGLQFVVSPKVNATVTLNLKDAPIKE
;
A
#
# COMPACT_ATOMS: atom_id res chain seq x y z
N MET A 1 6.14 -50.32 -21.06
CA MET A 1 4.90 -49.72 -20.52
C MET A 1 5.16 -49.01 -19.19
N LYS A 2 6.10 -48.04 -19.13
CA LYS A 2 6.47 -47.31 -17.90
C LYS A 2 6.57 -45.77 -18.09
N LEU A 3 6.42 -45.27 -19.33
CA LEU A 3 6.68 -43.87 -19.66
C LEU A 3 5.43 -42.96 -19.61
N ARG A 4 4.22 -43.54 -19.59
CA ARG A 4 2.96 -42.77 -19.58
C ARG A 4 2.50 -42.34 -18.18
N ILE A 5 2.98 -43.01 -17.14
CA ILE A 5 2.58 -42.71 -15.75
C ILE A 5 3.37 -41.52 -15.19
N THR A 6 4.63 -41.36 -15.60
CA THR A 6 5.50 -40.26 -15.14
C THR A 6 5.08 -38.89 -15.69
N LEU A 7 4.50 -38.85 -16.88
CA LEU A 7 3.97 -37.60 -17.45
C LEU A 7 2.70 -37.14 -16.73
N LEU A 8 1.89 -38.09 -16.25
CA LEU A 8 0.66 -37.80 -15.52
C LEU A 8 0.94 -37.25 -14.11
N SER A 9 2.02 -37.70 -13.46
CA SER A 9 2.41 -37.16 -12.15
C SER A 9 3.03 -35.76 -12.25
N LEU A 10 3.73 -35.44 -13.34
CA LEU A 10 4.36 -34.13 -13.52
C LEU A 10 3.33 -33.02 -13.82
N LEU A 11 2.23 -33.36 -14.51
CA LEU A 11 1.13 -32.41 -14.75
C LEU A 11 0.35 -32.07 -13.46
N LEU A 12 0.28 -33.02 -12.53
CA LEU A 12 -0.50 -32.87 -11.29
C LEU A 12 0.17 -31.97 -10.24
N ILE A 13 1.50 -31.80 -10.33
CA ILE A 13 2.26 -30.91 -9.43
C ILE A 13 2.16 -29.45 -9.90
N PHE A 14 1.94 -29.20 -11.20
CA PHE A 14 1.86 -27.84 -11.74
C PHE A 14 0.53 -27.13 -11.41
N SER A 15 -0.55 -27.87 -11.16
CA SER A 15 -1.87 -27.31 -10.82
C SER A 15 -2.00 -26.81 -9.37
N LEU A 16 -1.03 -27.08 -8.49
CA LEU A 16 -1.10 -26.70 -7.07
C LEU A 16 -0.52 -25.31 -6.77
N SER A 17 0.16 -24.66 -7.72
CA SER A 17 0.85 -23.38 -7.47
C SER A 17 0.08 -22.13 -7.89
N PHE A 18 -1.18 -22.26 -8.32
CA PHE A 18 -1.97 -21.10 -8.79
C PHE A 18 -3.31 -20.96 -8.07
N SER A 19 -3.26 -20.87 -6.75
CA SER A 19 -4.31 -20.24 -5.95
C SER A 19 -3.74 -18.96 -5.34
N GLN A 20 -3.53 -17.94 -6.17
CA GLN A 20 -3.58 -16.58 -5.66
C GLN A 20 -5.05 -16.22 -5.54
N GLU A 21 -5.56 -16.26 -4.30
CA GLU A 21 -6.79 -15.56 -3.95
C GLU A 21 -6.60 -14.08 -4.32
N VAL A 22 -7.09 -13.69 -5.50
CA VAL A 22 -7.35 -12.29 -5.79
C VAL A 22 -8.54 -11.93 -4.92
N GLN A 23 -8.26 -11.40 -3.73
CA GLN A 23 -9.28 -10.77 -2.91
C GLN A 23 -9.85 -9.62 -3.71
N MET A 24 -11.06 -9.83 -4.26
CA MET A 24 -11.87 -8.79 -4.84
C MET A 24 -12.22 -7.82 -3.71
N VAL A 25 -11.42 -6.76 -3.59
CA VAL A 25 -11.73 -5.63 -2.72
C VAL A 25 -13.00 -5.01 -3.28
N SER A 26 -14.12 -5.34 -2.65
CA SER A 26 -15.39 -4.67 -2.87
C SER A 26 -15.19 -3.22 -2.43
N TYR A 27 -14.98 -2.32 -3.40
CA TYR A 27 -15.09 -0.89 -3.19
C TYR A 27 -16.57 -0.60 -2.93
N SER A 28 -17.00 -0.85 -1.70
CA SER A 28 -18.13 -0.13 -1.15
C SER A 28 -17.78 1.35 -1.25
N ASP A 29 -18.64 2.14 -1.89
CA ASP A 29 -18.69 3.61 -1.85
C ASP A 29 -18.95 4.14 -0.42
N SER A 30 -18.35 3.49 0.57
CA SER A 30 -18.11 4.06 1.88
C SER A 30 -17.00 5.08 1.68
N ILE A 31 -17.37 6.32 1.33
CA ILE A 31 -16.60 7.45 1.81
C ILE A 31 -16.53 7.23 3.32
N ILE A 32 -15.37 6.75 3.79
CA ILE A 32 -15.08 6.71 5.21
C ILE A 32 -15.11 8.17 5.61
N GLN A 33 -16.25 8.62 6.14
CA GLN A 33 -16.27 9.81 6.96
C GLN A 33 -15.39 9.44 8.15
N ILE A 34 -14.10 9.75 8.03
CA ILE A 34 -13.16 9.73 9.14
C ILE A 34 -13.67 10.80 10.10
N LYS A 35 -14.65 10.40 10.93
CA LYS A 35 -15.21 11.19 12.01
C LYS A 35 -14.01 11.70 12.80
N GLY A 36 -13.88 13.02 12.97
CA GLY A 36 -12.65 13.75 13.36
C GLY A 36 -11.85 13.26 14.59
N LYS A 37 -12.34 12.24 15.31
CA LYS A 37 -11.68 11.58 16.44
C LYS A 37 -10.35 10.89 16.08
N LEU A 38 -10.16 10.44 14.84
CA LEU A 38 -8.91 9.80 14.42
C LEU A 38 -7.77 10.82 14.19
N ILE A 39 -8.07 12.01 13.67
CA ILE A 39 -7.08 13.07 13.47
C ILE A 39 -6.67 13.70 14.80
N GLU A 40 -7.59 13.82 15.76
CA GLU A 40 -7.28 14.31 17.12
C GLU A 40 -6.37 13.36 17.92
N SER A 41 -6.33 12.07 17.55
CA SER A 41 -5.49 11.06 18.20
C SER A 41 -4.10 10.90 17.58
N LEU A 42 -3.85 11.50 16.41
CA LEU A 42 -2.53 11.46 15.77
C LEU A 42 -1.58 12.36 16.56
N LYS A 43 -0.78 11.72 17.40
CA LYS A 43 0.27 12.36 18.19
C LYS A 43 1.61 11.91 17.64
N GLY A 44 2.55 12.84 17.58
CA GLY A 44 3.92 12.57 17.16
C GLY A 44 4.38 13.54 16.09
N ASN A 45 5.69 13.48 15.87
CA ASN A 45 6.38 14.37 14.96
C ASN A 45 7.01 13.54 13.84
N PHE A 46 7.08 14.13 12.67
CA PHE A 46 7.59 13.53 11.46
C PHE A 46 8.83 14.28 11.02
N SER A 47 9.93 13.54 10.83
CA SER A 47 11.17 14.08 10.28
C SER A 47 11.58 13.25 9.08
N ALA A 48 11.67 13.90 7.93
CA ALA A 48 12.12 13.27 6.70
C ALA A 48 12.61 14.31 5.69
N THR A 49 13.59 13.91 4.89
CA THR A 49 14.07 14.69 3.75
C THR A 49 13.78 13.93 2.48
N PHE A 50 13.10 14.58 1.55
CA PHE A 50 12.80 14.08 0.22
C PHE A 50 13.50 14.96 -0.80
N GLN A 51 14.18 14.33 -1.75
CA GLN A 51 14.85 15.03 -2.84
C GLN A 51 14.35 14.46 -4.16
N SER A 52 13.71 15.29 -4.97
CA SER A 52 13.17 14.89 -6.27
C SER A 52 12.37 13.57 -6.22
N THR A 53 11.54 13.42 -5.19
CA THR A 53 10.79 12.19 -4.89
C THR A 53 9.36 12.30 -5.39
N THR A 54 8.75 11.22 -5.88
CA THR A 54 7.35 11.25 -6.30
C THR A 54 6.44 11.44 -5.10
N ILE A 55 5.36 12.20 -5.26
CA ILE A 55 4.39 12.43 -4.18
C ILE A 55 3.77 11.11 -3.68
N ASN A 56 3.63 10.12 -4.55
CA ASN A 56 3.13 8.79 -4.17
C ASN A 56 4.10 8.08 -3.21
N ASP A 57 5.40 8.18 -3.45
CA ASP A 57 6.41 7.58 -2.57
C ASP A 57 6.50 8.33 -1.23
N VAL A 58 6.40 9.67 -1.25
CA VAL A 58 6.34 10.49 -0.03
C VAL A 58 5.16 10.07 0.85
N LEU A 59 3.96 9.98 0.27
CA LEU A 59 2.75 9.58 1.00
C LEU A 59 2.81 8.14 1.49
N ARG A 60 3.44 7.24 0.73
CA ARG A 60 3.68 5.86 1.16
C ARG A 60 4.61 5.80 2.37
N ILE A 61 5.71 6.52 2.34
CA ILE A 61 6.67 6.56 3.47
C ILE A 61 5.98 7.16 4.70
N PHE A 62 5.23 8.24 4.52
CA PHE A 62 4.45 8.85 5.59
C PHE A 62 3.42 7.87 6.19
N ALA A 63 2.70 7.10 5.35
CA ALA A 63 1.78 6.05 5.79
C ALA A 63 2.49 4.98 6.63
N LEU A 64 3.65 4.50 6.18
CA LEU A 64 4.41 3.47 6.89
C LEU A 64 4.88 3.94 8.28
N GLN A 65 5.26 5.21 8.42
CA GLN A 65 5.73 5.76 9.69
C GLN A 65 4.59 6.11 10.64
N THR A 66 3.44 6.53 10.12
CA THR A 66 2.30 6.99 10.94
C THR A 66 1.24 5.90 11.17
N GLY A 67 1.30 4.80 10.41
CA GLY A 67 0.24 3.77 10.39
C GLY A 67 -1.03 4.24 9.67
N LEU A 68 -0.99 5.36 8.97
CA LEU A 68 -2.12 5.90 8.21
C LEU A 68 -2.27 5.19 6.87
N GLN A 69 -3.52 5.08 6.40
CA GLN A 69 -3.83 4.56 5.08
C GLN A 69 -4.33 5.70 4.19
N PHE A 70 -3.64 5.95 3.07
CA PHE A 70 -4.01 6.98 2.10
C PHE A 70 -4.61 6.34 0.85
N VAL A 71 -5.67 6.96 0.34
CA VAL A 71 -6.17 6.73 -1.02
C VAL A 71 -5.76 7.94 -1.85
N VAL A 72 -4.92 7.73 -2.86
CA VAL A 72 -4.38 8.79 -3.71
C VAL A 72 -5.01 8.70 -5.09
N SER A 73 -5.48 9.84 -5.61
CA SER A 73 -6.03 9.91 -6.97
C SER A 73 -4.94 9.66 -8.01
N PRO A 74 -5.19 8.86 -9.07
CA PRO A 74 -4.22 8.63 -10.16
C PRO A 74 -3.73 9.90 -10.86
N LYS A 75 -4.49 11.00 -10.75
CA LYS A 75 -4.12 12.31 -11.32
C LYS A 75 -3.01 13.02 -10.52
N VAL A 76 -2.74 12.57 -9.29
CA VAL A 76 -1.69 13.14 -8.44
C VAL A 76 -0.37 12.51 -8.87
N ASN A 77 0.31 13.20 -9.78
CA ASN A 77 1.62 12.82 -10.29
C ASN A 77 2.52 14.06 -10.28
N ALA A 78 3.25 14.24 -9.19
CA ALA A 78 4.17 15.33 -9.00
C ALA A 78 5.45 14.83 -8.33
N THR A 79 6.54 15.55 -8.58
CA THR A 79 7.83 15.33 -7.93
C THR A 79 8.08 16.48 -6.97
N VAL A 80 8.53 16.15 -5.76
CA VAL A 80 8.69 17.11 -4.67
C VAL A 80 10.07 16.99 -4.02
N THR A 81 10.54 18.12 -3.50
CA THR A 81 11.72 18.21 -2.64
C THR A 81 11.28 18.92 -1.37
N LEU A 82 11.32 18.21 -0.25
CA LEU A 82 10.84 18.69 1.05
C LEU A 82 11.84 18.31 2.14
N ASN A 83 11.98 19.17 3.14
CA ASN A 83 12.72 18.87 4.36
C ASN A 83 11.79 19.16 5.53
N LEU A 84 11.33 18.10 6.19
CA LEU A 84 10.48 18.16 7.36
C LEU A 84 11.34 17.79 8.56
N LYS A 85 11.40 18.68 9.54
CA LYS A 85 12.12 18.47 10.79
C LYS A 85 11.14 18.66 11.94
N ASP A 86 10.92 17.59 12.67
CA ASP A 86 10.05 17.55 13.85
C ASP A 86 8.65 18.12 13.59
N ALA A 87 8.12 17.89 12.37
CA ALA A 87 6.85 18.44 11.94
C ALA A 87 5.68 17.69 12.62
N PRO A 88 4.75 18.37 13.30
CA PRO A 88 3.60 17.69 13.90
C PRO A 88 2.80 16.96 12.82
N ILE A 89 2.50 15.68 13.01
CA ILE A 89 1.77 14.85 12.01
C ILE A 89 0.38 15.43 11.66
N LYS A 90 -0.18 16.27 12.53
CA LYS A 90 -1.48 16.92 12.36
C LYS A 90 -1.46 18.14 11.42
N GLU A 91 -0.28 18.72 11.19
CA GLU A 91 -0.07 19.94 10.37
C GLU A 91 0.35 19.57 8.95
#